data_AF-A0A6G4A0P7-F1
#
_entry.id   AF-A0A6G4A0P7-F1
#
_cell.length_a   1.000
_cell.length_b   1.000
_cell.length_c   1.000
_cell.angle_alpha   90.00
_cell.angle_beta   90.00
_cell.angle_gamma   90.00
#
_symmetry.space_group_name_H-M   'P 1'
#
loop_
_entity.id
_entity.type
_entity.pdbx_description
1 polymer ?
#
loop_
_entity_poly.entity_id
_entity_poly.type
_entity_poly.pdbx_seq_one_letter_code
_entity_poly.pdbx_strand_id
1 'polypeptide(L)'
;MSEECFNTATVTVKDTAEFLNIEFYETMDTMLHEMIHLYCKVKGIQDTSRNGSYHNKRFKEECLKRGFYYPDPDPDSKIGWAYPKITEETKRIMDAFSINRSVFQIARKTFQSTPDRNESEENEGTGPRGSSRRKKTHIIKWVCPGCLAPVRSSKTVNIICGDCKEVFVEASV
;
A
#
# COMPACT_ATOMS: atom_id res chain seq x y z
N MET A 1 37.74 -10.87 41.57
CA MET A 1 37.17 -9.61 42.07
C MET A 1 37.67 -8.52 41.14
N SER A 2 36.91 -7.82 40.31
CA SER A 2 35.47 -7.70 40.01
C SER A 2 35.47 -6.91 38.69
N GLU A 3 35.06 -7.52 37.58
CA GLU A 3 33.81 -7.22 36.87
C GLU A 3 33.31 -5.78 37.00
N GLU A 4 33.46 -5.01 35.92
CA GLU A 4 32.50 -4.01 35.47
C GLU A 4 32.67 -3.81 33.95
N CYS A 5 32.11 -4.75 33.18
CA CYS A 5 31.88 -4.55 31.74
C CYS A 5 30.58 -3.76 31.55
N PHE A 6 30.71 -2.49 31.17
CA PHE A 6 29.59 -1.66 30.75
C PHE A 6 29.07 -2.20 29.40
N ASN A 7 28.05 -3.04 29.45
CA ASN A 7 27.35 -3.57 28.28
C ASN A 7 26.44 -2.48 27.69
N THR A 8 26.99 -1.58 26.89
CA THR A 8 26.17 -0.87 25.90
C THR A 8 25.99 -1.81 24.71
N ALA A 9 24.94 -2.63 24.77
CA ALA A 9 24.41 -3.28 23.59
C ALA A 9 23.92 -2.17 22.64
N THR A 10 24.74 -1.81 21.65
CA THR A 10 24.27 -1.08 20.49
C THR A 10 23.31 -2.00 19.74
N VAL A 11 22.00 -1.83 19.98
CA VAL A 11 20.96 -2.35 19.08
C VAL A 11 21.12 -1.60 17.77
N THR A 12 21.84 -2.20 16.84
CA THR A 12 21.93 -1.68 15.48
C THR A 12 20.64 -2.11 14.81
N VAL A 13 19.64 -1.24 14.75
CA VAL A 13 18.50 -1.43 13.86
C VAL A 13 19.06 -1.37 12.46
N LYS A 14 19.23 -2.54 11.84
CA LYS A 14 19.44 -2.62 10.39
C LYS A 14 18.10 -2.21 9.77
N ASP A 15 17.87 -0.90 9.64
CA ASP A 15 16.97 -0.37 8.61
C ASP A 15 17.63 -0.75 7.29
N THR A 16 17.34 -1.97 6.88
CA THR A 16 17.77 -2.63 5.66
C THR A 16 17.40 -1.69 4.52
N ALA A 17 18.40 -1.03 3.93
CA ALA A 17 18.22 -0.09 2.82
C ALA A 17 17.34 -0.66 1.70
N GLU A 18 17.33 -2.00 1.56
CA GLU A 18 16.41 -2.76 0.71
C GLU A 18 14.93 -2.46 0.98
N PHE A 19 14.49 -2.45 2.24
CA PHE A 19 13.10 -2.18 2.60
C PHE A 19 12.72 -0.72 2.32
N LEU A 20 13.60 0.23 2.66
CA LEU A 20 13.40 1.63 2.32
C LEU A 20 13.32 1.86 0.81
N ASN A 21 14.12 1.12 0.04
CA ASN A 21 14.08 1.16 -1.42
C ASN A 21 12.81 0.53 -1.98
N ILE A 22 12.33 -0.59 -1.41
CA ILE A 22 11.06 -1.21 -1.80
C ILE A 22 9.90 -0.23 -1.60
N GLU A 23 9.81 0.41 -0.43
CA GLU A 23 8.74 1.39 -0.16
C GLU A 23 8.79 2.60 -1.09
N PHE A 24 10.00 3.09 -1.39
CA PHE A 24 10.20 4.18 -2.34
C PHE A 24 9.67 3.79 -3.73
N TYR A 25 10.09 2.63 -4.26
CA TYR A 25 9.67 2.19 -5.58
C TYR A 25 8.19 1.90 -5.68
N GLU A 26 7.56 1.32 -4.66
CA GLU A 26 6.10 1.14 -4.63
C GLU A 26 5.35 2.49 -4.67
N THR A 27 5.89 3.51 -4.01
CA THR A 27 5.29 4.83 -4.05
C THR A 27 5.46 5.46 -5.44
N MET A 28 6.64 5.31 -6.04
CA MET A 28 6.89 5.77 -7.40
C MET A 28 6.05 5.02 -8.45
N ASP A 29 5.81 3.73 -8.25
CA ASP A 29 4.92 2.88 -9.06
C ASP A 29 3.51 3.50 -9.12
N THR A 30 2.94 3.80 -7.93
CA THR A 30 1.62 4.43 -7.81
C THR A 30 1.61 5.83 -8.41
N MET A 31 2.62 6.65 -8.13
CA MET A 31 2.68 8.01 -8.65
C MET A 31 2.75 8.03 -10.18
N LEU A 32 3.60 7.18 -10.78
CA LEU A 32 3.74 7.13 -12.22
C LEU A 32 2.50 6.53 -12.90
N HIS A 33 1.79 5.60 -12.24
CA HIS A 33 0.47 5.10 -12.68
C HIS A 33 -0.53 6.25 -12.81
N GLU A 34 -0.68 7.09 -11.79
CA GLU A 34 -1.59 8.24 -11.84
C GLU A 34 -1.15 9.30 -12.86
N MET A 35 0.15 9.50 -13.05
CA MET A 35 0.67 10.38 -14.10
C MET A 35 0.31 9.89 -15.51
N ILE A 36 0.19 8.58 -15.73
CA ILE A 36 -0.27 8.02 -17.00
C ILE A 36 -1.75 8.33 -17.22
N HIS A 37 -2.60 8.15 -16.20
CA HIS A 37 -4.01 8.56 -16.29
C HIS A 37 -4.14 10.04 -16.63
N LEU A 38 -3.35 10.90 -15.97
CA LEU A 38 -3.33 12.32 -16.28
C LEU A 38 -2.87 12.59 -17.72
N TYR A 39 -1.82 11.91 -18.19
CA TYR A 39 -1.36 12.01 -19.58
C TYR A 39 -2.47 11.61 -20.56
N CYS A 40 -3.13 10.48 -20.33
CA CYS A 40 -4.22 9.99 -21.16
C CYS A 40 -5.35 11.01 -21.24
N LYS A 41 -5.74 11.59 -20.10
CA LYS A 41 -6.74 12.66 -20.02
C LYS A 41 -6.35 13.89 -20.83
N VAL A 42 -5.10 14.37 -20.70
CA VAL A 42 -4.59 15.53 -21.46
C VAL A 42 -4.55 15.26 -22.96
N LYS A 43 -4.28 14.02 -23.37
CA LYS A 43 -4.23 13.63 -24.79
C LYS A 43 -5.55 13.12 -25.37
N GLY A 44 -6.61 13.05 -24.57
CA GLY A 44 -7.89 12.50 -25.01
C GLY A 44 -7.85 10.98 -25.27
N ILE A 45 -6.92 10.24 -24.66
CA ILE A 45 -6.85 8.79 -24.73
C ILE A 45 -7.82 8.22 -23.69
N GLN A 46 -8.84 7.49 -24.15
CA GLN A 46 -9.72 6.75 -23.25
C GLN A 46 -9.03 5.47 -22.77
N ASP A 47 -8.39 5.54 -21.61
CA ASP A 47 -7.56 4.52 -21.00
C ASP A 47 -8.32 3.59 -20.04
N THR A 48 -9.49 4.03 -19.56
CA THR A 48 -10.38 3.23 -18.73
C THR A 48 -11.72 2.94 -19.41
N SER A 49 -12.43 1.91 -18.94
CA SER A 49 -13.80 1.55 -19.32
C SER A 49 -14.59 1.14 -18.06
N ARG A 50 -15.85 0.71 -18.23
CA ARG A 50 -16.76 0.38 -17.10
C ARG A 50 -16.83 1.52 -16.08
N ASN A 51 -17.14 2.72 -16.58
CA ASN A 51 -17.23 3.93 -15.76
C ASN A 51 -15.94 4.27 -15.00
N GLY A 52 -14.78 3.94 -15.56
CA GLY A 52 -13.46 4.24 -14.97
C GLY A 52 -12.85 3.09 -14.17
N SER A 53 -13.61 2.02 -13.88
CA SER A 53 -13.15 0.92 -13.02
C SER A 53 -12.23 -0.10 -13.72
N TYR A 54 -12.19 -0.12 -15.06
CA TYR A 54 -11.45 -1.12 -15.82
C TYR A 54 -10.35 -0.50 -16.68
N HIS A 55 -9.09 -0.86 -16.43
CA HIS A 55 -7.93 -0.42 -17.20
C HIS A 55 -7.83 -1.19 -18.52
N ASN A 56 -8.07 -0.50 -19.63
CA ASN A 56 -8.19 -1.15 -20.94
C ASN A 56 -6.81 -1.33 -21.63
N LYS A 57 -6.80 -1.89 -22.85
CA LYS A 57 -5.56 -2.15 -23.59
C LYS A 57 -4.76 -0.86 -23.90
N ARG A 58 -5.43 0.28 -24.08
CA ARG A 58 -4.76 1.57 -24.30
C ARG A 58 -4.00 2.01 -23.06
N PHE A 59 -4.55 1.79 -21.87
CA PHE A 59 -3.82 2.02 -20.63
C PHE A 59 -2.54 1.17 -20.58
N LYS A 60 -2.64 -0.13 -20.86
CA LYS A 60 -1.47 -1.03 -20.95
C LYS A 60 -0.41 -0.47 -21.90
N GLU A 61 -0.80 -0.09 -23.12
CA GLU A 61 0.12 0.45 -24.11
C GLU A 61 0.82 1.73 -23.62
N GLU A 62 0.09 2.64 -22.97
CA GLU A 62 0.69 3.86 -22.42
C GLU A 62 1.60 3.59 -21.21
N CYS A 63 1.30 2.58 -20.39
CA CYS A 63 2.19 2.08 -19.33
C CYS A 63 3.50 1.55 -19.91
N LEU A 64 3.44 0.66 -20.89
CA LEU A 64 4.63 0.06 -21.51
C LEU A 64 5.56 1.11 -22.11
N LYS A 65 5.00 2.13 -22.78
CA LYS A 65 5.78 3.25 -23.35
C LYS A 65 6.51 4.09 -22.30
N ARG A 66 6.08 4.06 -21.04
CA ARG A 66 6.58 4.91 -19.95
C ARG A 66 7.34 4.13 -18.89
N GLY A 67 7.87 2.98 -19.28
CA GLY A 67 8.79 2.22 -18.43
C GLY A 67 8.09 1.37 -17.38
N PHE A 68 6.88 0.90 -17.67
CA PHE A 68 6.26 -0.20 -16.95
C PHE A 68 6.36 -1.50 -17.73
N TYR A 69 6.21 -2.61 -17.02
CA TYR A 69 5.91 -3.94 -17.55
C TYR A 69 4.71 -4.54 -16.80
N TYR A 70 4.14 -5.62 -17.33
CA TYR A 70 3.10 -6.39 -16.64
C TYR A 70 3.65 -7.77 -16.30
N PRO A 71 3.69 -8.16 -15.01
CA PRO A 71 4.10 -9.51 -14.60
C PRO A 71 3.17 -10.59 -15.19
N ASP A 72 1.87 -10.31 -15.20
CA ASP A 72 0.87 -11.22 -15.73
C ASP A 72 0.66 -11.02 -17.24
N PRO A 73 0.54 -12.12 -18.02
CA PRO A 73 0.32 -12.05 -19.46
C PRO A 73 -1.11 -11.64 -19.84
N ASP A 74 -2.06 -11.77 -18.90
CA ASP A 74 -3.49 -11.56 -19.10
C ASP A 74 -4.07 -10.48 -18.16
N PRO A 75 -5.13 -9.74 -18.58
CA PRO A 75 -5.75 -8.74 -17.73
C PRO A 75 -6.65 -9.35 -16.66
N ASP A 76 -6.78 -8.66 -15.52
CA ASP A 76 -7.78 -9.04 -14.52
C ASP A 76 -9.21 -8.84 -15.07
N SER A 77 -10.09 -9.79 -14.75
CA SER A 77 -11.48 -9.80 -15.23
C SER A 77 -12.33 -8.62 -14.74
N LYS A 78 -12.03 -8.08 -13.55
CA LYS A 78 -12.76 -6.99 -12.88
C LYS A 78 -12.16 -5.63 -13.19
N ILE A 79 -10.84 -5.49 -13.09
CA ILE A 79 -10.14 -4.19 -13.13
C ILE A 79 -9.16 -4.03 -14.30
N GLY A 80 -8.98 -5.07 -15.12
CA GLY A 80 -8.17 -5.01 -16.34
C GLY A 80 -6.66 -4.97 -16.08
N TRP A 81 -5.95 -4.14 -16.82
CA TRP A 81 -4.49 -3.96 -16.72
C TRP A 81 -4.08 -3.03 -15.56
N ALA A 82 -4.53 -3.33 -14.35
CA ALA A 82 -4.43 -2.43 -13.20
C ALA A 82 -3.11 -2.48 -12.41
N TYR A 83 -2.29 -3.53 -12.59
CA TYR A 83 -1.08 -3.74 -11.78
C TYR A 83 0.22 -3.74 -12.63
N PRO A 84 0.52 -2.65 -13.33
CA PRO A 84 1.82 -2.51 -13.96
C PRO A 84 2.92 -2.40 -12.89
N LYS A 85 4.16 -2.77 -13.24
CA LYS A 85 5.35 -2.57 -12.39
C LYS A 85 6.42 -1.80 -13.13
N ILE A 86 7.03 -0.82 -12.48
CA ILE A 86 8.13 -0.06 -13.08
C ILE A 86 9.31 -0.99 -13.40
N THR A 87 9.89 -0.83 -14.59
CA THR A 87 11.04 -1.62 -15.03
C THR A 87 12.31 -1.29 -14.24
N GLU A 88 13.29 -2.19 -14.24
CA GLU A 88 14.62 -1.91 -13.66
C GLU A 88 15.31 -0.71 -14.32
N GLU A 89 15.07 -0.46 -15.61
CA GLU A 89 15.56 0.74 -16.29
C GLU A 89 14.95 2.01 -15.71
N THR A 90 13.63 2.02 -15.51
CA THR A 90 12.93 3.13 -14.86
C THR A 90 13.45 3.38 -13.44
N LYS A 91 13.72 2.31 -12.67
CA LYS A 91 14.30 2.43 -11.33
C LYS A 91 15.68 3.09 -11.37
N ARG A 92 16.55 2.70 -12.32
CA ARG A 92 17.86 3.35 -12.52
C ARG A 92 17.74 4.84 -12.85
N ILE A 93 16.75 5.22 -13.66
CA ILE A 93 16.47 6.64 -13.95
C ILE A 93 16.02 7.36 -12.68
N MET A 94 15.15 6.74 -11.87
CA MET A 94 14.70 7.30 -10.59
C MET A 94 15.85 7.47 -9.59
N ASP A 95 16.77 6.51 -9.54
CA ASP A 95 17.96 6.57 -8.69
C ASP A 95 18.92 7.71 -9.08
N ALA A 96 18.94 8.10 -10.36
CA ALA A 96 19.74 9.20 -10.84
C ALA A 96 19.18 10.58 -10.41
N PHE A 97 17.90 10.67 -10.02
CA PHE A 97 17.35 11.90 -9.47
C PHE A 97 17.74 12.06 -8.00
N SER A 98 18.07 13.30 -7.61
CA SER A 98 18.37 13.65 -6.21
C SER A 98 17.09 13.76 -5.37
N ILE A 99 16.31 12.68 -5.29
CA ILE A 99 15.06 12.60 -4.53
C ILE A 99 15.38 12.25 -3.08
N ASN A 100 14.88 13.06 -2.14
CA ASN A 100 14.97 12.71 -0.73
C ASN A 100 14.00 11.56 -0.37
N ARG A 101 14.54 10.35 -0.26
CA ARG A 101 13.75 9.13 0.01
C ARG A 101 13.10 9.12 1.40
N SER A 102 13.61 9.87 2.37
CA SER A 102 13.07 9.86 3.73
C SER A 102 11.66 10.45 3.83
N VAL A 103 11.27 11.30 2.87
CA VAL A 103 9.93 11.91 2.81
C VAL A 103 8.84 10.85 2.57
N PHE A 104 9.17 9.79 1.83
CA PHE A 104 8.23 8.74 1.47
C PHE A 104 7.92 7.78 2.63
N GLN A 105 8.80 7.73 3.65
CA GLN A 105 8.58 6.94 4.87
C GLN A 105 7.50 7.55 5.78
N ILE A 106 7.38 8.89 5.78
CA ILE A 106 6.41 9.63 6.61
C ILE A 106 5.00 9.53 5.99
N ALA A 107 4.92 9.57 4.66
CA ALA A 107 3.65 9.57 3.95
C ALA A 107 2.80 8.33 4.28
N ARG A 108 3.36 7.12 4.34
CA ARG A 108 2.58 5.90 4.60
C ARG A 108 2.02 5.82 6.04
N LYS A 109 2.71 6.38 7.04
CA LYS A 109 2.15 6.51 8.41
C LYS A 109 0.98 7.48 8.48
N THR A 110 0.92 8.46 7.56
CA THR A 110 -0.09 9.51 7.56
C THR A 110 -1.27 9.18 6.60
N PHE A 111 -1.00 8.52 5.47
CA PHE A 111 -1.98 8.19 4.42
C PHE A 111 -2.76 6.90 4.67
N GLN A 112 -2.35 6.06 5.63
CA GLN A 112 -3.23 5.01 6.19
C GLN A 112 -4.47 5.60 6.90
N SER A 113 -4.59 6.93 6.97
CA SER A 113 -5.77 7.67 7.43
C SER A 113 -6.49 8.40 6.28
N THR A 114 -6.79 7.73 5.17
CA THR A 114 -7.77 8.24 4.19
C THR A 114 -8.93 7.25 4.06
N PRO A 115 -10.18 7.64 4.37
CA PRO A 115 -11.32 6.77 4.15
C PRO A 115 -11.64 6.76 2.64
N ASP A 116 -11.84 5.55 2.13
CA ASP A 116 -12.32 5.28 0.77
C ASP A 116 -13.50 6.16 0.39
N ARG A 117 -13.33 6.88 -0.73
CA ARG A 117 -14.44 7.35 -1.55
C ARG A 117 -15.05 6.11 -2.20
N ASN A 118 -16.26 5.78 -1.81
CA ASN A 118 -17.12 4.97 -2.65
C ASN A 118 -18.47 5.70 -2.78
N GLU A 119 -18.65 6.33 -3.94
CA GLU A 119 -19.91 6.78 -4.47
C GLU A 119 -20.50 5.63 -5.28
N SER A 120 -21.69 5.19 -4.89
CA SER A 120 -22.69 4.70 -5.83
C SER A 120 -24.06 4.97 -5.21
N GLU A 121 -24.69 6.00 -5.77
CA GLU A 121 -26.07 6.43 -5.56
C GLU A 121 -27.03 5.34 -6.05
N GLU A 122 -28.12 5.09 -5.31
CA GLU A 122 -29.46 4.97 -5.89
C GLU A 122 -30.54 5.46 -4.90
N ASN A 123 -31.30 6.44 -5.39
CA ASN A 123 -32.73 6.68 -5.20
C ASN A 123 -33.29 7.52 -4.02
N GLU A 124 -34.35 8.24 -4.40
CA GLU A 124 -35.05 9.37 -3.81
C GLU A 124 -35.59 9.21 -2.39
N GLY A 125 -35.59 10.32 -1.64
CA GLY A 125 -36.29 10.42 -0.36
C GLY A 125 -36.08 11.78 0.32
N THR A 126 -37.10 12.62 0.26
CA THR A 126 -37.23 13.90 0.97
C THR A 126 -37.12 13.76 2.50
N GLY A 127 -36.31 14.59 3.17
CA GLY A 127 -36.43 14.85 4.62
C GLY A 127 -35.12 15.19 5.36
N PRO A 128 -35.12 16.09 6.36
CA PRO A 128 -33.90 16.79 6.82
C PRO A 128 -33.18 16.15 8.03
N ARG A 129 -31.86 16.41 8.08
CA ARG A 129 -30.94 16.44 9.24
C ARG A 129 -30.88 15.20 10.17
N GLY A 130 -29.76 14.50 10.10
CA GLY A 130 -29.27 13.62 11.17
C GLY A 130 -27.81 13.22 10.97
N SER A 131 -26.89 13.91 11.63
CA SER A 131 -25.46 13.54 11.70
C SER A 131 -25.31 12.21 12.46
N SER A 132 -25.28 11.08 11.76
CA SER A 132 -24.85 9.82 12.36
C SER A 132 -23.32 9.74 12.28
N ARG A 133 -22.66 9.88 13.45
CA ARG A 133 -21.23 9.58 13.59
C ARG A 133 -21.00 8.13 13.16
N ARG A 134 -20.30 7.93 12.03
CA ARG A 134 -19.82 6.61 11.61
C ARG A 134 -18.98 6.02 12.75
N LYS A 135 -19.42 4.87 13.30
CA LYS A 135 -18.68 4.14 14.35
C LYS A 135 -17.33 3.71 13.78
N LYS A 136 -16.23 4.20 14.38
CA LYS A 136 -14.88 3.65 14.17
C LYS A 136 -14.93 2.15 14.47
N THR A 137 -14.59 1.31 13.51
CA THR A 137 -14.40 -0.13 13.74
C THR A 137 -13.03 -0.34 14.39
N HIS A 138 -13.02 -0.88 15.60
CA HIS A 138 -11.80 -1.13 16.38
C HIS A 138 -11.13 -2.41 15.84
N ILE A 139 -10.22 -2.28 14.88
CA ILE A 139 -9.44 -3.41 14.37
C ILE A 139 -8.22 -3.60 15.28
N ILE A 140 -8.14 -4.75 15.93
CA ILE A 140 -7.05 -5.14 16.82
C ILE A 140 -6.05 -5.97 16.01
N LYS A 141 -4.77 -5.63 16.12
CA LYS A 141 -3.66 -6.37 15.50
C LYS A 141 -3.04 -7.30 16.54
N TRP A 142 -2.85 -8.55 16.16
CA TRP A 142 -2.24 -9.60 16.97
C TRP A 142 -0.96 -10.09 16.31
N VAL A 143 0.03 -10.47 17.11
CA VAL A 143 1.30 -11.01 16.62
C VAL A 143 1.66 -12.26 17.42
N CYS A 144 2.05 -13.32 16.73
CA CYS A 144 2.61 -14.51 17.36
C CYS A 144 4.01 -14.21 17.90
N PRO A 145 4.34 -14.47 19.18
CA PRO A 145 5.67 -14.20 19.72
C PRO A 145 6.77 -15.07 19.10
N GLY A 146 6.47 -16.32 18.73
CA GLY A 146 7.45 -17.25 18.17
C GLY A 146 7.79 -17.03 16.69
N CYS A 147 6.80 -16.85 15.82
CA CYS A 147 7.01 -16.73 14.37
C CYS A 147 6.67 -15.35 13.79
N LEU A 148 6.24 -14.41 14.63
CA LEU A 148 5.88 -13.04 14.23
C LEU A 148 4.74 -12.93 13.21
N ALA A 149 3.97 -14.01 13.00
CA ALA A 149 2.81 -14.01 12.12
C ALA A 149 1.79 -12.96 12.58
N PRO A 150 1.27 -12.10 11.67
CA PRO A 150 0.25 -11.12 12.00
C PRO A 150 -1.17 -11.64 11.76
N VAL A 151 -2.08 -11.38 12.70
CA VAL A 151 -3.53 -11.65 12.56
C VAL A 151 -4.32 -10.41 12.96
N ARG A 152 -5.50 -10.18 12.37
CA ARG A 152 -6.38 -9.03 12.69
C ARG A 152 -7.77 -9.50 13.06
N SER A 153 -8.39 -8.86 14.05
CA SER A 153 -9.77 -9.13 14.44
C SER A 153 -10.53 -7.84 14.76
N SER A 154 -11.86 -7.87 14.62
CA SER A 154 -12.76 -6.77 15.00
C SER A 154 -13.24 -6.84 16.45
N LYS A 155 -12.81 -7.85 17.20
CA LYS A 155 -13.15 -8.12 18.60
C LYS A 155 -11.95 -8.76 19.31
N THR A 156 -11.87 -8.59 20.62
CA THR A 156 -10.88 -9.29 21.46
C THR A 156 -11.17 -10.79 21.41
N VAL A 157 -10.20 -11.57 20.91
CA VAL A 157 -10.29 -13.02 20.73
C VAL A 157 -8.99 -13.68 21.17
N ASN A 158 -9.06 -14.91 21.67
CA ASN A 158 -7.88 -15.71 21.99
C ASN A 158 -7.46 -16.51 20.76
N ILE A 159 -6.25 -16.27 20.26
CA ILE A 159 -5.72 -16.90 19.05
C ILE A 159 -4.45 -17.66 19.42
N ILE A 160 -4.34 -18.92 18.95
CA ILE A 160 -3.16 -19.76 19.13
C ILE A 160 -2.51 -19.99 17.76
N CYS A 161 -1.19 -19.89 17.70
CA CYS A 161 -0.43 -20.25 16.51
C CYS A 161 -0.35 -21.77 16.38
N GLY A 162 -0.78 -22.33 15.25
CA GLY A 162 -0.68 -23.79 14.99
C GLY A 162 0.76 -24.29 14.96
N ASP A 163 1.69 -23.46 14.48
CA ASP A 163 3.10 -23.83 14.31
C ASP A 163 3.89 -23.65 15.61
N CYS A 164 3.77 -22.50 16.27
CA CYS A 164 4.50 -22.20 17.50
C CYS A 164 3.80 -22.74 18.75
N LYS A 165 2.50 -23.06 18.67
CA LYS A 165 1.65 -23.43 19.82
C LYS A 165 1.58 -22.36 20.91
N GLU A 166 1.89 -21.12 20.56
CA GLU A 166 1.86 -19.96 21.47
C GLU A 166 0.61 -19.11 21.24
N VAL A 167 0.22 -18.38 22.29
CA VAL A 167 -0.90 -17.43 22.22
C VAL A 167 -0.41 -16.14 21.58
N PHE A 168 -1.17 -15.64 20.61
CA PHE A 168 -0.90 -14.35 20.00
C PHE A 168 -1.11 -13.21 21.02
N VAL A 169 -0.26 -12.19 20.94
CA VAL A 169 -0.33 -10.99 21.79
C VAL A 169 -0.79 -9.78 20.98
N GLU A 170 -1.50 -8.86 21.62
CA GLU A 170 -1.93 -7.61 20.99
C GLU A 170 -0.70 -6.74 20.68
N ALA A 171 -0.56 -6.33 19.42
CA ALA A 171 0.50 -5.42 19.01
C ALA A 171 0.20 -4.02 19.55
N SER A 172 0.87 -3.65 20.63
CA SER A 172 0.89 -2.27 21.11
C SER A 172 1.53 -1.40 20.02
N VAL A 173 0.83 -0.32 19.64
CA VAL A 173 1.27 0.64 18.61
C VAL A 173 2.53 1.38 19.05
#